data_AF-A0A1X2G5V8-F1
#
_entry.id   AF-A0A1X2G5V8-F1
#
_cell.length_a   1.000
_cell.length_b   1.000
_cell.length_c   1.000
_cell.angle_alpha   90.00
_cell.angle_beta   90.00
_cell.angle_gamma   90.00
#
_symmetry.space_group_name_H-M   'P 1'
#
loop_
_entity.id
_entity.type
_entity.pdbx_description
1 polymer ?
#
loop_
_entity_poly.entity_id
_entity_poly.type
_entity_poly.pdbx_seq_one_letter_code
_entity_poly.pdbx_strand_id
1 'polypeptide(L)'
;MTTSSPSLLEALAAQTQATANLIRVCLALEWTVFSRSMMSVVTIAFFYLVYLIFTLRNVRQPLTVWEKLGKPVIKPFRPWVYSFLLGKSDPYANSIDMRVSTLSRGFCTAIMRDRHRNRNPFKSIHATALATFAETVGGLALMSQFKRRDRAILVSLSVKYLKKARGLLTASSEYTLEKDLTGSHEIQTEVIIKDRMLDTVAKMTLNWKIDVQES
;
A
#
# COMPACT_ATOMS: atom_id res chain seq x y z
N MET A 1 14.58 -60.91 53.09
CA MET A 1 14.52 -60.18 51.81
C MET A 1 15.42 -58.97 51.92
N THR A 2 16.69 -59.10 51.53
CA THR A 2 17.71 -58.06 51.64
C THR A 2 17.66 -57.19 50.40
N THR A 3 17.11 -55.98 50.52
CA THR A 3 17.22 -54.94 49.49
C THR A 3 18.65 -54.39 49.52
N SER A 4 19.46 -54.73 48.52
CA SER A 4 20.78 -54.12 48.33
C SER A 4 20.60 -52.64 47.99
N SER A 5 21.17 -51.76 48.81
CA SER A 5 21.22 -50.32 48.54
C SER A 5 21.97 -50.08 47.21
N PRO A 6 21.43 -49.23 46.31
CA PRO A 6 22.10 -48.94 45.04
C PRO A 6 23.48 -48.34 45.29
N SER A 7 24.43 -48.67 44.43
CA SER A 7 25.78 -48.10 44.53
C SER A 7 25.72 -46.58 44.29
N LEU A 8 26.63 -45.84 44.92
CA LEU A 8 26.67 -44.37 44.82
C LEU A 8 26.75 -43.91 43.35
N LEU A 9 27.46 -44.67 42.50
CA LEU A 9 27.57 -44.42 41.06
C LEU A 9 26.24 -44.60 40.32
N GLU A 10 25.45 -45.62 40.64
CA GLU A 10 24.13 -45.83 40.04
C GLU A 10 23.14 -44.74 40.45
N ALA A 11 23.19 -44.31 41.72
CA ALA A 11 22.39 -43.19 42.20
C ALA A 11 22.78 -41.87 41.51
N LEU A 12 24.08 -41.63 41.30
CA LEU A 12 24.58 -40.45 40.59
C LEU A 12 24.20 -40.49 39.10
N ALA A 13 24.33 -41.65 38.44
CA ALA A 13 23.91 -41.84 37.05
C ALA A 13 22.41 -41.57 36.89
N ALA A 14 21.57 -42.12 37.77
CA ALA A 14 20.13 -41.87 37.77
C ALA A 14 19.80 -40.37 37.96
N GLN A 15 20.51 -39.68 38.85
CA GLN A 15 20.33 -38.25 39.08
C GLN A 15 20.74 -37.40 37.86
N THR A 16 21.85 -37.74 37.21
CA THR A 16 22.31 -37.05 35.98
C THR A 16 21.35 -37.27 34.81
N GLN A 17 20.77 -38.46 34.69
CA GLN A 17 19.80 -38.76 33.64
C GLN A 17 18.45 -38.08 33.92
N ALA A 18 18.01 -38.03 35.18
CA ALA A 18 16.82 -37.29 35.58
C ALA A 18 16.97 -35.77 35.32
N THR A 19 18.13 -35.20 35.64
CA THR A 19 18.41 -33.77 35.36
C THR A 19 18.50 -33.49 33.85
N ALA A 20 19.14 -34.36 33.06
CA ALA A 20 19.16 -34.22 31.60
C ALA A 20 17.76 -34.31 30.99
N ASN A 21 16.90 -35.21 31.49
CA ASN A 21 15.51 -35.32 31.05
C ASN A 21 14.69 -34.07 31.41
N LEU A 22 14.85 -33.52 32.62
CA LEU A 22 14.20 -32.27 33.03
C LEU A 22 14.61 -31.10 32.14
N ILE A 23 15.91 -30.94 31.85
CA ILE A 23 16.41 -29.89 30.95
C ILE A 23 15.80 -30.00 29.56
N ARG A 24 15.73 -31.22 28.99
CA ARG A 24 15.09 -31.45 27.68
C ARG A 24 13.61 -31.08 27.70
N VAL A 25 12.89 -31.46 28.74
CA VAL A 25 11.45 -31.13 28.89
C VAL A 25 11.27 -29.63 29.03
N CYS A 26 12.06 -28.93 29.84
CA CYS A 26 12.00 -27.48 30.00
C CYS A 26 12.26 -26.75 28.67
N LEU A 27 13.31 -27.12 27.92
CA LEU A 27 13.62 -26.53 26.61
C LEU A 27 12.51 -26.77 25.58
N ALA A 28 11.93 -27.98 25.55
CA ALA A 28 10.81 -28.29 24.67
C ALA A 28 9.54 -27.50 25.06
N LEU A 29 9.30 -27.31 26.36
CA LEU A 29 8.18 -26.52 26.86
C LEU A 29 8.34 -25.04 26.50
N GLU A 30 9.52 -24.46 26.69
CA GLU A 30 9.83 -23.09 26.28
C GLU A 30 9.68 -22.90 24.76
N TRP A 31 10.18 -23.85 23.96
CA TRP A 31 10.04 -23.80 22.50
C TRP A 31 8.57 -23.88 22.05
N THR A 32 7.77 -24.74 22.68
CA THR A 32 6.32 -24.87 22.36
C THR A 32 5.53 -23.64 22.81
N VAL A 33 5.84 -23.07 23.96
CA VAL A 33 5.20 -21.82 24.44
C VAL A 33 5.58 -20.65 23.53
N PHE A 34 6.87 -20.50 23.21
CA PHE A 34 7.37 -19.43 22.34
C PHE A 34 6.78 -19.52 20.93
N SER A 35 6.80 -20.70 20.31
CA SER A 35 6.24 -20.90 18.97
C SER A 35 4.74 -20.65 18.90
N ARG A 36 3.96 -21.07 19.92
CA ARG A 36 2.52 -20.79 20.00
C ARG A 36 2.24 -19.30 20.17
N SER A 37 2.95 -18.61 21.06
CA SER A 37 2.81 -17.16 21.23
C SER A 37 3.17 -16.39 19.97
N MET A 38 4.26 -16.76 19.29
CA MET A 38 4.66 -16.14 18.02
C MET A 38 3.61 -16.38 16.94
N MET A 39 3.09 -17.60 16.82
CA MET A 39 2.05 -17.93 15.85
C MET A 39 0.75 -17.16 16.12
N SER A 40 0.37 -16.99 17.39
CA SER A 40 -0.78 -16.16 17.78
C SER A 40 -0.59 -14.70 17.37
N VAL A 41 0.58 -14.10 17.62
CA VAL A 41 0.89 -12.73 17.21
C VAL A 41 0.83 -12.57 15.69
N VAL A 42 1.45 -13.50 14.95
CA VAL A 42 1.42 -13.52 13.48
C VAL A 42 -0.01 -13.63 12.95
N THR A 43 -0.84 -14.47 13.58
CA THR A 43 -2.24 -14.68 13.19
C THR A 43 -3.08 -13.42 13.45
N ILE A 44 -2.94 -12.80 14.62
CA ILE A 44 -3.62 -11.53 14.93
C ILE A 44 -3.17 -10.43 13.95
N ALA A 45 -1.86 -10.34 13.67
CA ALA A 45 -1.34 -9.39 12.69
C ALA A 45 -1.89 -9.65 11.27
N PHE A 46 -2.02 -10.91 10.87
CA PHE A 46 -2.64 -11.30 9.60
C PHE A 46 -4.11 -10.89 9.52
N PHE A 47 -4.92 -11.19 10.53
CA PHE A 47 -6.33 -10.78 10.57
C PHE A 47 -6.47 -9.26 10.61
N TYR A 48 -5.60 -8.55 11.32
CA TYR A 48 -5.55 -7.09 11.31
C TYR A 48 -5.21 -6.55 9.92
N LEU A 49 -4.24 -7.14 9.22
CA LEU A 49 -3.90 -6.79 7.84
C LEU A 49 -5.07 -7.04 6.88
N VAL A 50 -5.75 -8.18 6.99
CA VAL A 50 -6.93 -8.51 6.17
C VAL A 50 -8.08 -7.54 6.45
N TYR A 51 -8.36 -7.26 7.73
CA TYR A 51 -9.36 -6.27 8.13
C TYR A 51 -9.03 -4.88 7.57
N LEU A 52 -7.76 -4.49 7.62
CA LEU A 52 -7.29 -3.23 7.05
C LEU A 52 -7.49 -3.23 5.53
N ILE A 53 -7.08 -4.27 4.81
CA ILE A 53 -7.31 -4.38 3.35
C ILE A 53 -8.80 -4.30 3.01
N PHE A 54 -9.65 -5.03 3.72
CA PHE A 54 -11.09 -5.06 3.46
C PHE A 54 -11.75 -3.71 3.75
N THR A 55 -11.42 -3.12 4.90
CA THR A 55 -11.89 -1.78 5.27
C THR A 55 -11.46 -0.76 4.22
N LEU A 56 -10.22 -0.83 3.76
CA LEU A 56 -9.68 0.12 2.79
C LEU A 56 -10.25 -0.04 1.38
N ARG A 57 -10.60 -1.26 0.96
CA ARG A 57 -11.35 -1.48 -0.29
C ARG A 57 -12.72 -0.80 -0.28
N ASN A 58 -13.33 -0.66 0.89
CA ASN A 58 -14.64 -0.04 1.06
C ASN A 58 -14.58 1.46 1.43
N VAL A 59 -13.43 1.96 1.90
CA VAL A 59 -13.24 3.36 2.23
C VAL A 59 -13.06 4.16 0.94
N ARG A 60 -14.13 4.86 0.55
CA ARG A 60 -14.19 5.76 -0.61
C ARG A 60 -13.33 7.04 -0.47
N GLN A 61 -12.51 7.14 0.59
CA GLN A 61 -11.75 8.34 0.94
C GLN A 61 -10.24 8.04 1.04
N PRO A 62 -9.49 8.15 -0.08
CA PRO A 62 -8.07 7.78 -0.12
C PRO A 62 -7.19 8.58 0.85
N LEU A 63 -7.57 9.82 1.18
CA LEU A 63 -6.83 10.68 2.10
C LEU A 63 -6.85 10.17 3.54
N THR A 64 -8.01 9.73 4.04
CA THR A 64 -8.14 9.21 5.42
C THR A 64 -7.24 7.99 5.66
N VAL A 65 -7.05 7.17 4.63
CA VAL A 65 -6.17 6.01 4.64
C VAL A 65 -4.72 6.44 4.79
N TRP A 66 -4.32 7.41 3.98
CA TRP A 66 -2.97 7.96 3.99
C TRP A 66 -2.62 8.64 5.32
N GLU A 67 -3.56 9.38 5.90
CA GLU A 67 -3.41 10.02 7.22
C GLU A 67 -3.27 8.99 8.34
N LYS A 68 -4.08 7.93 8.34
CA LYS A 68 -3.99 6.82 9.31
C LYS A 68 -2.64 6.11 9.26
N LEU A 69 -2.04 6.01 8.08
CA LEU A 69 -0.69 5.45 7.89
C LEU A 69 0.44 6.41 8.31
N GLY A 70 0.13 7.67 8.60
CA GLY A 70 1.08 8.72 9.01
C GLY A 70 1.51 8.69 10.49
N LYS A 71 1.02 7.73 11.29
CA LYS A 71 1.42 7.57 12.70
C LYS A 71 2.94 7.35 12.82
N PRO A 72 3.60 7.84 13.88
CA PRO A 72 5.07 7.91 13.98
C PRO A 72 5.78 6.57 13.78
N VAL A 73 5.15 5.47 14.20
CA VAL A 73 5.69 4.10 14.07
C VAL A 73 5.74 3.62 12.61
N ILE A 74 4.84 4.11 11.74
CA ILE A 74 4.62 3.58 10.37
C ILE A 74 5.01 4.60 9.28
N LYS A 75 5.26 5.86 9.67
CA LYS A 75 5.62 6.97 8.77
C LYS A 75 6.68 6.63 7.69
N PRO A 76 7.81 5.97 7.98
CA PRO A 76 8.80 5.66 6.94
C PRO A 76 8.30 4.62 5.92
N PHE A 77 7.41 3.72 6.32
CA PHE A 77 6.84 2.68 5.46
C PHE A 77 5.53 3.09 4.79
N ARG A 78 4.97 4.26 5.12
CA ARG A 78 3.68 4.75 4.62
C ARG A 78 3.56 4.67 3.08
N PRO A 79 4.51 5.18 2.28
CA PRO A 79 4.41 5.09 0.81
C PRO A 79 4.34 3.65 0.31
N TRP A 80 5.09 2.73 0.94
CA TRP A 80 5.12 1.32 0.56
C TRP A 80 3.80 0.61 0.89
N VAL A 81 3.32 0.77 2.13
CA VAL A 81 2.05 0.20 2.58
C VAL A 81 0.89 0.73 1.75
N TYR A 82 0.85 2.04 1.50
CA TYR A 82 -0.21 2.65 0.69
C TYR A 82 -0.20 2.14 -0.75
N SER A 83 0.97 2.05 -1.38
CA SER A 83 1.09 1.53 -2.75
C SER A 83 0.65 0.08 -2.86
N PHE A 84 0.96 -0.75 -1.85
CA PHE A 84 0.49 -2.13 -1.77
C PHE A 84 -1.04 -2.22 -1.65
N LEU A 85 -1.64 -1.36 -0.84
CA LEU A 85 -3.09 -1.31 -0.65
C LEU A 85 -3.81 -0.83 -1.90
N LEU A 86 -3.31 0.24 -2.54
CA LEU A 86 -3.81 0.76 -3.80
C LEU A 86 -3.77 -0.32 -4.89
N GLY A 87 -2.64 -1.03 -5.02
CA GLY A 87 -2.50 -2.10 -6.00
C GLY A 87 -3.40 -3.32 -5.77
N LYS A 88 -3.84 -3.57 -4.53
CA LYS A 88 -4.86 -4.59 -4.25
C LYS A 88 -6.27 -4.13 -4.58
N SER A 89 -6.55 -2.83 -4.47
CA SER A 89 -7.85 -2.26 -4.80
C SER A 89 -8.04 -2.09 -6.31
N ASP A 90 -6.97 -1.73 -7.02
CA ASP A 90 -6.93 -1.59 -8.47
C ASP A 90 -5.81 -2.47 -9.05
N PRO A 91 -6.13 -3.71 -9.47
CA PRO A 91 -5.17 -4.63 -10.06
C PRO A 91 -4.49 -4.08 -11.32
N TYR A 92 -5.17 -3.21 -12.07
CA TYR A 92 -4.63 -2.64 -13.29
C TYR A 92 -3.61 -1.54 -12.98
N ALA A 93 -3.90 -0.64 -12.03
CA ALA A 93 -2.89 0.31 -11.52
C ALA A 93 -1.67 -0.41 -10.90
N ASN A 94 -1.86 -1.58 -10.28
CA ASN A 94 -0.75 -2.41 -9.79
C ASN A 94 0.16 -2.95 -10.91
N SER A 95 -0.40 -3.14 -12.11
CA SER A 95 0.34 -3.65 -13.27
C SER A 95 1.45 -2.70 -13.75
N ILE A 96 1.41 -1.43 -13.34
CA ILE A 96 2.39 -0.43 -13.77
C ILE A 96 3.47 -0.08 -12.72
N ASP A 97 3.51 -0.76 -11.56
CA ASP A 97 4.53 -0.55 -10.49
C ASP A 97 4.71 0.94 -10.12
N MET A 98 3.59 1.63 -9.93
CA MET A 98 3.59 3.00 -9.42
C MET A 98 3.63 3.03 -7.89
N ARG A 99 4.10 4.15 -7.33
CA ARG A 99 4.10 4.40 -5.88
C ARG A 99 3.69 5.82 -5.56
N VAL A 100 2.71 5.98 -4.68
CA VAL A 100 2.28 7.30 -4.20
C VAL A 100 3.33 7.84 -3.23
N SER A 101 3.87 9.02 -3.54
CA SER A 101 4.92 9.67 -2.75
C SER A 101 4.32 10.62 -1.71
N THR A 102 3.36 11.45 -2.15
CA THR A 102 2.67 12.44 -1.32
C THR A 102 1.21 12.46 -1.71
N LEU A 103 0.33 12.41 -0.71
CA LEU A 103 -1.09 12.62 -0.87
C LEU A 103 -1.54 13.61 0.22
N SER A 104 -2.19 14.68 -0.19
CA SER A 104 -2.85 15.66 0.66
C SER A 104 -4.16 16.08 0.01
N ARG A 105 -4.97 16.87 0.71
CA ARG A 105 -6.24 17.36 0.17
C ARG A 105 -5.99 18.17 -1.11
N GLY A 106 -6.58 17.73 -2.22
CA GLY A 106 -6.47 18.34 -3.54
C GLY A 106 -5.15 18.09 -4.27
N PHE A 107 -4.21 17.35 -3.69
CA PHE A 107 -2.87 17.19 -4.26
C PHE A 107 -2.35 15.76 -4.13
N CYS A 108 -1.85 15.22 -5.24
CA CYS A 108 -1.21 13.92 -5.27
C CYS A 108 0.05 13.95 -6.12
N THR A 109 1.12 13.35 -5.62
CA THR A 109 2.34 13.07 -6.39
C THR A 109 2.69 11.59 -6.27
N ALA A 110 3.01 10.95 -7.38
CA ALA A 110 3.46 9.56 -7.43
C ALA A 110 4.67 9.41 -8.34
N ILE A 111 5.37 8.29 -8.19
CA ILE A 111 6.48 7.88 -9.04
C ILE A 111 6.16 6.57 -9.74
N MET A 112 6.64 6.42 -10.97
CA MET A 112 6.56 5.16 -11.73
C MET A 112 7.94 4.76 -12.20
N ARG A 113 8.31 3.51 -11.93
CA ARG A 113 9.59 2.95 -12.36
C ARG A 113 9.47 2.41 -13.78
N ASP A 114 10.52 2.65 -14.56
CA ASP A 114 10.66 2.01 -15.87
C ASP A 114 10.93 0.51 -15.68
N ARG A 115 9.96 -0.32 -16.07
CA ARG A 115 10.01 -1.77 -16.01
C ARG A 115 9.82 -2.33 -17.40
N HIS A 116 10.48 -3.45 -17.69
CA HIS A 116 10.36 -4.12 -18.99
C HIS A 116 8.91 -4.40 -19.38
N ARG A 117 8.08 -4.87 -18.43
CA ARG A 117 6.64 -5.12 -18.64
C ARG A 117 5.80 -3.89 -19.04
N ASN A 118 6.29 -2.68 -18.73
CA ASN A 118 5.60 -1.42 -19.02
C ASN A 118 6.15 -0.73 -20.26
N ARG A 119 7.08 -1.35 -21.00
CA ARG A 119 7.71 -0.74 -22.17
C ARG A 119 6.94 -1.06 -23.44
N ASN A 120 7.01 -0.13 -24.39
CA ASN A 120 6.59 -0.35 -25.77
C ASN A 120 7.76 -0.89 -26.61
N PRO A 121 7.51 -1.27 -27.88
CA PRO A 121 8.56 -1.70 -28.83
C PRO A 121 9.68 -0.68 -29.07
N PHE A 122 9.46 0.60 -28.75
CA PHE A 122 10.41 1.70 -28.94
C PHE A 122 11.34 1.95 -27.75
N LYS A 123 11.43 0.99 -26.82
CA LYS A 123 12.24 1.09 -25.59
C LYS A 123 11.92 2.36 -24.78
N SER A 124 10.64 2.71 -24.71
CA SER A 124 10.11 3.75 -23.82
C SER A 124 8.90 3.19 -23.08
N ILE A 125 8.45 3.89 -22.04
CA ILE A 125 7.25 3.50 -21.31
C ILE A 125 6.04 3.54 -22.26
N HIS A 126 5.16 2.56 -22.13
CA HIS A 126 3.98 2.38 -22.95
C HIS A 126 2.99 3.53 -22.75
N ALA A 127 2.35 3.97 -23.83
CA ALA A 127 1.42 5.11 -23.81
C ALA A 127 0.28 4.87 -22.81
N THR A 128 -0.34 3.68 -22.85
CA THR A 128 -1.41 3.32 -21.89
C THR A 128 -0.91 3.24 -20.45
N ALA A 129 0.35 2.84 -20.21
CA ALA A 129 0.90 2.84 -18.86
C ALA A 129 1.06 4.27 -18.33
N LEU A 130 1.45 5.23 -19.17
CA LEU A 130 1.46 6.65 -18.81
C LEU A 130 0.06 7.20 -18.56
N ALA A 131 -0.92 6.80 -19.38
CA ALA A 131 -2.31 7.20 -19.20
C ALA A 131 -2.85 6.72 -17.85
N THR A 132 -2.71 5.42 -17.55
CA THR A 132 -3.13 4.85 -16.25
C THR A 132 -2.37 5.48 -15.09
N PHE A 133 -1.07 5.74 -15.26
CA PHE A 133 -0.29 6.40 -14.21
C PHE A 133 -0.85 7.77 -13.86
N ALA A 134 -1.13 8.58 -14.88
CA ALA A 134 -1.68 9.90 -14.68
C ALA A 134 -3.15 9.84 -14.20
N GLU A 135 -3.93 8.87 -14.66
CA GLU A 135 -5.34 8.68 -14.28
C GLU A 135 -5.47 8.39 -12.79
N THR A 136 -4.67 7.44 -12.29
CA THR A 136 -4.66 7.11 -10.87
C THR A 136 -4.22 8.32 -10.03
N VAL A 137 -3.20 9.08 -10.46
CA VAL A 137 -2.74 10.26 -9.72
C VAL A 137 -3.79 11.37 -9.69
N GLY A 138 -4.44 11.66 -10.83
CA GLY A 138 -5.50 12.66 -10.91
C GLY A 138 -6.75 12.26 -10.13
N GLY A 139 -7.14 10.99 -10.19
CA GLY A 139 -8.25 10.45 -9.41
C GLY A 139 -7.99 10.53 -7.91
N LEU A 140 -6.78 10.18 -7.45
CA LEU A 140 -6.40 10.31 -6.05
C LEU A 140 -6.41 11.77 -5.57
N ALA A 141 -5.90 12.70 -6.37
CA ALA A 141 -5.93 14.14 -6.05
C ALA A 141 -7.37 14.65 -5.90
N LEU A 142 -8.27 14.31 -6.83
CA LEU A 142 -9.66 14.72 -6.77
C LEU A 142 -10.40 14.08 -5.58
N MET A 143 -10.36 12.74 -5.47
CA MET A 143 -11.06 11.99 -4.42
C MET A 143 -10.56 12.30 -3.01
N SER A 144 -9.34 12.84 -2.87
CA SER A 144 -8.83 13.30 -1.57
C SER A 144 -9.66 14.44 -0.94
N GLN A 145 -10.48 15.13 -1.74
CA GLN A 145 -11.31 16.25 -1.31
C GLN A 145 -12.74 15.82 -0.94
N PHE A 146 -13.12 14.58 -1.27
CA PHE A 146 -14.49 14.12 -1.24
C PHE A 146 -14.91 13.62 0.15
N LYS A 147 -16.14 13.94 0.52
CA LYS A 147 -16.84 13.35 1.66
C LYS A 147 -17.26 11.92 1.32
N ARG A 148 -17.68 11.16 2.33
CA ARG A 148 -18.01 9.72 2.20
C ARG A 148 -19.13 9.43 1.19
N ARG A 149 -20.04 10.39 0.97
CA ARG A 149 -21.20 10.25 0.06
C ARG A 149 -20.93 10.72 -1.36
N ASP A 150 -19.92 11.57 -1.54
CA ASP A 150 -19.58 12.15 -2.85
C ASP A 150 -19.09 11.07 -3.81
N ARG A 151 -19.32 11.29 -5.11
CA ARG A 151 -18.93 10.35 -6.17
C ARG A 151 -18.31 11.10 -7.33
N ALA A 152 -17.28 10.51 -7.92
CA ALA A 152 -16.69 10.96 -9.18
C ALA A 152 -16.69 9.79 -10.15
N ILE A 153 -17.03 10.07 -11.40
CA ILE A 153 -16.91 9.14 -12.51
C ILE A 153 -16.09 9.84 -13.58
N LEU A 154 -15.03 9.19 -14.05
CA LEU A 154 -14.25 9.68 -15.18
C LEU A 154 -15.08 9.48 -16.45
N VAL A 155 -15.40 10.58 -17.15
CA VAL A 155 -16.22 10.56 -18.36
C VAL A 155 -15.33 10.51 -19.59
N SER A 156 -14.27 11.31 -19.60
CA SER A 156 -13.29 11.30 -20.68
C SER A 156 -11.91 11.70 -20.19
N LEU A 157 -10.90 11.27 -20.92
CA LEU A 157 -9.51 11.63 -20.68
C LEU A 157 -8.83 11.96 -22.00
N SER A 158 -7.87 12.86 -21.97
CA SER A 158 -7.06 13.24 -23.13
C SER A 158 -5.60 13.32 -22.73
N VAL A 159 -4.74 12.56 -23.42
CA VAL A 159 -3.30 12.49 -23.13
C VAL A 159 -2.52 13.12 -24.28
N LYS A 160 -1.64 14.07 -23.96
CA LYS A 160 -0.65 14.65 -24.87
C LYS A 160 0.73 14.11 -24.53
N TYR A 161 1.31 13.31 -25.42
CA TYR A 161 2.67 12.78 -25.28
C TYR A 161 3.67 13.73 -25.95
N LEU A 162 4.47 14.41 -25.14
CA LEU A 162 5.41 15.44 -25.61
C LEU A 162 6.79 14.86 -25.92
N LYS A 163 7.22 13.85 -25.15
CA LYS A 163 8.54 13.22 -25.25
C LYS A 163 8.44 11.73 -24.94
N LYS A 164 9.32 10.92 -25.53
CA LYS A 164 9.45 9.49 -25.18
C LYS A 164 9.87 9.34 -23.72
N ALA A 165 8.98 8.81 -22.89
CA ALA A 165 9.22 8.66 -21.46
C ALA A 165 10.13 7.47 -21.15
N ARG A 166 11.20 7.69 -20.40
CA ARG A 166 12.19 6.66 -20.01
C ARG A 166 12.66 6.88 -18.59
N GLY A 167 13.05 5.79 -17.91
CA GLY A 167 13.54 5.86 -16.54
C GLY A 167 12.45 6.19 -15.52
N LEU A 168 12.85 6.72 -14.36
CA LEU A 168 11.93 7.08 -13.30
C LEU A 168 11.09 8.30 -13.71
N LEU A 169 9.77 8.15 -13.65
CA LEU A 169 8.83 9.24 -13.90
C LEU A 169 8.17 9.69 -12.60
N THR A 170 7.82 10.97 -12.56
CA THR A 170 7.03 11.58 -11.50
C THR A 170 5.77 12.19 -12.11
N ALA A 171 4.60 11.86 -11.58
CA ALA A 171 3.35 12.50 -11.95
C ALA A 171 2.81 13.30 -10.76
N SER A 172 2.29 14.49 -11.05
CA SER A 172 1.69 15.38 -10.06
C SER A 172 0.36 15.92 -10.59
N SER A 173 -0.63 15.97 -9.70
CA SER A 173 -1.92 16.62 -9.94
C SER A 173 -2.29 17.46 -8.73
N GLU A 174 -2.78 18.66 -9.01
CA GLU A 174 -3.27 19.61 -8.04
C GLU A 174 -4.62 20.15 -8.54
N TYR A 175 -5.64 20.08 -7.70
CA TYR A 175 -6.96 20.60 -7.99
C TYR A 175 -7.63 20.99 -6.69
N THR A 176 -8.29 22.14 -6.65
CA THR A 176 -9.06 22.59 -5.50
C THR A 176 -10.54 22.59 -5.86
N LEU A 177 -11.33 21.78 -5.15
CA LEU A 177 -12.77 21.80 -5.28
C LEU A 177 -13.35 23.01 -4.53
N GLU A 178 -14.30 23.70 -5.15
CA GLU A 178 -15.03 24.80 -4.51
C GLU A 178 -15.78 24.31 -3.27
N LYS A 179 -15.75 25.10 -2.18
CA LYS A 179 -16.24 24.68 -0.86
C LYS A 179 -17.76 24.49 -0.80
N ASP A 180 -18.48 25.25 -1.60
CA ASP A 180 -19.95 25.33 -1.58
C ASP A 180 -20.57 24.60 -2.79
N LEU A 181 -19.78 23.79 -3.50
CA LEU A 181 -20.25 23.04 -4.65
C LEU A 181 -21.15 21.88 -4.21
N THR A 182 -22.43 21.91 -4.60
CA THR A 182 -23.40 20.84 -4.34
C THR A 182 -24.11 20.42 -5.62
N GLY A 183 -24.53 19.16 -5.69
CA GLY A 183 -25.17 18.58 -6.86
C GLY A 183 -24.20 18.02 -7.89
N SER A 184 -24.68 17.84 -9.12
CA SER A 184 -23.93 17.19 -10.20
C SER A 184 -23.24 18.21 -11.10
N HIS A 185 -21.92 18.06 -11.27
CA HIS A 185 -21.08 18.97 -12.05
C HIS A 185 -20.13 18.20 -12.95
N GLU A 186 -19.73 18.82 -14.06
CA GLU A 186 -18.59 18.37 -14.84
C GLU A 186 -17.38 19.23 -14.51
N ILE A 187 -16.29 18.59 -14.11
CA ILE A 187 -15.03 19.26 -13.77
C ILE A 187 -13.88 18.71 -14.58
N GLN A 188 -12.89 19.54 -14.79
CA GLN A 188 -11.68 19.18 -15.51
C GLN A 188 -10.46 19.30 -14.61
N THR A 189 -9.64 18.26 -14.55
CA THR A 189 -8.36 18.26 -13.82
C THR A 189 -7.20 17.98 -14.75
N GLU A 190 -6.01 18.48 -14.40
CA GLU A 190 -4.78 18.24 -15.16
C GLU A 190 -3.79 17.39 -14.34
N VAL A 191 -3.03 16.57 -15.05
CA VAL A 191 -1.93 15.79 -14.51
C VAL A 191 -0.70 15.98 -15.40
N ILE A 192 0.42 16.31 -14.77
CA ILE A 192 1.68 16.53 -15.46
C ILE A 192 2.63 15.39 -15.11
N ILE A 193 3.20 14.75 -16.13
CA ILE A 193 4.23 13.71 -15.97
C ILE A 193 5.59 14.29 -16.36
N LYS A 194 6.55 14.19 -15.46
CA LYS A 194 7.93 14.62 -15.65
C LYS A 194 8.91 13.44 -15.57
N ASP A 195 10.01 13.53 -16.30
CA ASP A 195 11.15 12.62 -16.14
C ASP A 195 12.11 13.08 -15.03
N ARG A 196 13.24 12.37 -14.87
CA ARG A 196 14.27 12.70 -13.87
C ARG A 196 14.94 14.06 -14.11
N MET A 197 14.93 14.56 -15.34
CA MET A 197 15.45 15.88 -15.71
C MET A 197 14.43 16.99 -15.48
N LEU A 198 13.25 16.65 -14.95
CA LEU A 198 12.09 17.53 -14.79
C LEU A 198 11.46 18.00 -16.11
N ASP A 199 11.82 17.36 -17.23
CA ASP A 199 11.19 17.61 -18.52
C ASP A 199 9.78 17.02 -18.52
N THR A 200 8.80 17.77 -19.03
CA THR A 200 7.44 17.26 -19.17
C THR A 200 7.37 16.26 -20.32
N VAL A 201 7.11 14.99 -20.00
CA VAL A 201 7.02 13.91 -20.99
C VAL A 201 5.60 13.71 -21.50
N ALA A 202 4.61 13.94 -20.64
CA ALA A 202 3.21 13.88 -21.01
C ALA A 202 2.37 14.79 -20.13
N LYS A 203 1.25 15.26 -20.68
CA LYS A 203 0.19 15.97 -19.94
C LYS A 203 -1.11 15.24 -20.16
N MET A 204 -1.93 15.14 -19.13
CA MET A 204 -3.24 14.52 -19.24
C MET A 204 -4.31 15.42 -18.65
N THR A 205 -5.40 15.53 -19.38
CA THR A 205 -6.60 16.23 -18.97
C THR A 205 -7.69 15.19 -18.69
N LEU A 206 -8.31 15.28 -17.51
CA LEU A 206 -9.33 14.36 -17.03
C LEU A 206 -10.64 15.11 -16.85
N ASN A 207 -11.70 14.64 -17.48
CA ASN A 207 -13.04 15.20 -17.36
C ASN A 207 -13.89 14.28 -16.50
N TRP A 208 -14.33 14.78 -15.35
CA TRP A 208 -15.07 14.04 -14.35
C TRP A 208 -16.50 14.54 -14.27
N LYS A 209 -17.43 13.61 -14.15
CA LYS A 209 -18.76 13.91 -13.62
C LYS A 209 -18.73 13.64 -12.13
N ILE A 210 -18.95 14.67 -11.34
CA ILE A 210 -18.99 14.61 -9.90
C ILE A 210 -20.42 14.79 -9.41
N ASP A 211 -20.73 14.16 -8.29
CA ASP A 211 -21.97 14.33 -7.54
C ASP A 211 -21.57 14.60 -6.08
N VAL A 212 -21.71 15.86 -5.67
CA VAL A 212 -21.36 16.33 -4.33
C VAL A 212 -22.64 16.47 -3.53
N GLN A 213 -22.74 15.67 -2.48
CA GLN A 213 -23.96 15.63 -1.69
C GLN A 213 -23.95 16.73 -0.62
N GLU A 214 -25.10 17.34 -0.38
CA GLU A 214 -25.27 18.25 0.76
C GLU A 214 -24.94 17.53 2.06
N SER A 215 -24.22 18.24 2.94
CA SER A 215 -23.76 17.74 4.24
C SER A 215 -24.91 17.36 5.15
#